data_AF-A0A9X1U4R6-F1
#
_entry.id   AF-A0A9X1U4R6-F1
#
_cell.length_a   1.000
_cell.length_b   1.000
_cell.length_c   1.000
_cell.angle_alpha   90.00
_cell.angle_beta   90.00
_cell.angle_gamma   90.00
#
_symmetry.space_group_name_H-M   'P 1'
#
loop_
_entity.id
_entity.type
_entity.pdbx_description
1 polymer ?
#
loop_
_entity_poly.entity_id
_entity_poly.type
_entity_poly.pdbx_seq_one_letter_code
_entity_poly.pdbx_strand_id
1 'polypeptide(L)'
;MQKEITTGKSISELINNVYEATEFYFDEESVKLDHRDITFEIDFQQFFKFYKVINANFLAEKIGMNATLPSRYVQGHKKPSAKQTEKILSGIHQIGQELSEIN
;
A
#
# COMPACT_ATOMS: atom_id res chain seq x y z
N MET A 1 7.56 16.48 -19.06
CA MET A 1 6.62 15.45 -18.57
C MET A 1 5.56 16.16 -17.75
N GLN A 2 4.31 16.06 -18.18
CA GLN A 2 3.17 16.56 -17.42
C GLN A 2 2.92 15.59 -16.25
N LYS A 3 2.62 16.12 -15.07
CA LYS A 3 2.40 15.31 -13.87
C LYS A 3 0.92 15.41 -13.51
N GLU A 4 0.17 14.33 -13.76
CA GLU A 4 -1.21 14.19 -13.31
C GLU A 4 -1.24 14.03 -11.78
N ILE A 5 -2.17 14.73 -11.12
CA ILE A 5 -2.38 14.67 -9.67
C ILE A 5 -3.87 14.51 -9.43
N THR A 6 -4.24 13.50 -8.65
CA THR A 6 -5.63 13.24 -8.25
C THR A 6 -5.75 13.04 -6.74
N THR A 7 -6.95 13.16 -6.21
CA THR A 7 -7.27 13.02 -4.78
C THR A 7 -8.63 12.33 -4.61
N GLY A 8 -8.91 11.77 -3.43
CA GLY A 8 -10.21 11.19 -3.10
C GLY A 8 -10.43 11.15 -1.59
N LYS A 9 -11.69 11.14 -1.14
CA LYS A 9 -12.05 11.08 0.29
C LYS A 9 -12.07 9.64 0.82
N SER A 10 -12.07 8.66 -0.07
CA SER A 10 -11.93 7.24 0.23
C SER A 10 -10.94 6.58 -0.73
N ILE A 11 -10.44 5.39 -0.38
CA ILE A 11 -9.56 4.61 -1.27
C ILE A 11 -10.27 4.27 -2.59
N SER A 12 -11.55 3.90 -2.54
CA SER A 12 -12.33 3.58 -3.75
C SER A 12 -12.48 4.79 -4.66
N GLU A 13 -12.78 5.96 -4.10
CA GLU A 13 -12.86 7.21 -4.86
C GLU A 13 -11.49 7.58 -5.45
N LEU A 14 -10.41 7.47 -4.67
CA LEU A 14 -9.05 7.72 -5.15
C LEU A 14 -8.68 6.81 -6.33
N ILE A 15 -8.99 5.51 -6.24
CA ILE A 15 -8.71 4.53 -7.30
C ILE A 15 -9.48 4.90 -8.58
N ASN A 16 -10.77 5.21 -8.48
CA ASN A 16 -11.56 5.63 -9.63
C ASN A 16 -11.00 6.90 -10.27
N ASN A 17 -10.66 7.90 -9.45
CA ASN A 17 -10.11 9.15 -9.95
C ASN A 17 -8.71 8.96 -10.57
N VAL A 18 -7.95 7.95 -10.16
CA VAL A 18 -6.69 7.55 -10.84
C VAL A 18 -6.99 6.98 -12.21
N TYR A 19 -7.97 6.06 -12.34
CA TYR A 19 -8.35 5.47 -13.62
C TYR A 19 -8.81 6.56 -14.61
N GLU A 20 -9.70 7.44 -14.18
CA GLU A 20 -10.18 8.56 -15.01
C GLU A 20 -9.01 9.46 -15.45
N ALA A 21 -8.15 9.89 -14.51
CA ALA A 21 -7.00 10.72 -14.84
C ALA A 21 -6.03 10.04 -15.82
N THR A 22 -5.80 8.73 -15.68
CA THR A 22 -4.98 7.97 -16.63
C THR A 22 -5.65 7.84 -18.00
N GLU A 23 -6.96 7.62 -18.07
CA GLU A 23 -7.68 7.56 -19.35
C GLU A 23 -7.60 8.89 -20.08
N PHE A 24 -7.84 10.02 -19.40
CA PHE A 24 -7.67 11.35 -19.98
C PHE A 24 -6.25 11.63 -20.47
N TYR A 25 -5.23 11.16 -19.75
CA TYR A 25 -3.83 11.36 -20.14
C TYR A 25 -3.46 10.64 -21.44
N PHE A 26 -4.07 9.48 -21.70
CA PHE A 26 -3.77 8.65 -22.88
C PHE A 26 -4.79 8.76 -24.03
N ASP A 27 -5.79 9.64 -23.90
CA ASP A 27 -6.88 9.80 -24.87
C ASP A 27 -6.37 10.16 -26.28
N GLU A 28 -5.29 10.96 -26.37
CA GLU A 28 -4.67 11.33 -27.65
C GLU A 28 -3.86 10.20 -28.31
N GLU A 29 -3.44 9.17 -27.56
CA GLU A 29 -2.55 8.11 -28.05
C GLU A 29 -3.29 6.84 -28.51
N SER A 30 -4.63 6.81 -28.50
CA SER A 30 -5.46 5.63 -28.82
C SER A 30 -5.18 4.39 -27.95
N VAL A 31 -4.56 4.59 -26.78
CA VAL A 31 -4.25 3.54 -25.81
C VAL A 31 -5.49 3.32 -24.92
N LYS A 32 -6.13 2.16 -25.05
CA LYS A 32 -7.18 1.73 -24.13
C LYS A 32 -6.55 1.01 -22.94
N LEU A 33 -6.64 1.61 -21.76
CA LEU A 33 -6.22 0.99 -20.51
C LEU A 33 -7.32 0.10 -19.94
N ASP A 34 -6.97 -1.11 -19.54
CA ASP A 34 -7.79 -2.00 -18.73
C ASP A 34 -7.46 -1.80 -17.24
N HIS A 35 -8.40 -2.10 -16.34
CA HIS A 35 -8.13 -2.05 -14.90
C HIS A 35 -6.91 -2.86 -14.47
N ARG A 36 -6.60 -3.94 -15.20
CA ARG A 36 -5.43 -4.82 -14.98
C ARG A 36 -4.10 -4.16 -15.32
N ASP A 37 -4.11 -3.08 -16.11
CA ASP A 37 -2.90 -2.36 -16.50
C ASP A 37 -2.42 -1.42 -15.38
N ILE A 38 -3.25 -1.18 -14.36
CA ILE A 38 -2.90 -0.37 -13.19
C ILE A 38 -2.81 -1.26 -11.96
N THR A 39 -1.61 -1.31 -11.37
CA THR A 39 -1.37 -2.00 -10.10
C THR A 39 -1.13 -1.00 -8.99
N PHE A 40 -1.84 -1.17 -7.88
CA PHE A 40 -1.65 -0.37 -6.67
C PHE A 40 -0.76 -1.14 -5.68
N GLU A 41 0.29 -0.48 -5.20
CA GLU A 41 1.18 -1.01 -4.18
C GLU A 41 1.11 -0.13 -2.93
N ILE A 42 1.18 -0.77 -1.76
CA ILE A 42 1.29 -0.04 -0.50
C ILE A 42 2.73 0.41 -0.31
N ASP A 43 2.90 1.71 -0.09
CA ASP A 43 4.16 2.25 0.42
C ASP A 43 4.25 2.00 1.93
N PHE A 44 4.95 0.92 2.30
CA PHE A 44 5.15 0.58 3.71
C PHE A 44 5.97 1.61 4.47
N GLN A 45 6.88 2.35 3.82
CA GLN A 45 7.59 3.43 4.48
C GLN A 45 6.61 4.51 4.91
N GLN A 46 5.71 4.94 4.02
CA GLN A 46 4.68 5.93 4.35
C GLN A 46 3.70 5.38 5.39
N PHE A 47 3.27 4.13 5.23
CA PHE A 47 2.34 3.47 6.14
C PHE A 47 2.84 3.48 7.59
N PHE A 48 4.06 3.00 7.85
CA PHE A 48 4.61 2.96 9.21
C PHE A 48 4.95 4.35 9.76
N LYS A 49 5.25 5.34 8.91
CA LYS A 49 5.41 6.74 9.34
C LYS A 49 4.09 7.35 9.82
N PHE A 50 2.98 7.01 9.15
CA PHE A 50 1.66 7.53 9.48
C PHE A 50 1.03 6.78 10.67
N TYR A 51 0.96 5.45 10.59
CA TYR A 51 0.39 4.58 11.62
C TYR A 51 1.43 4.17 12.66
N LYS A 52 2.00 5.16 13.38
CA LYS A 52 3.06 4.94 14.39
C LYS A 52 2.70 3.96 15.50
N VAL A 53 1.40 3.77 15.75
CA VAL A 53 0.89 2.78 16.72
C VAL A 53 1.24 1.35 16.31
N ILE A 54 1.41 1.08 15.02
CA ILE A 54 1.81 -0.23 14.51
C ILE A 54 3.34 -0.30 14.54
N ASN A 55 3.87 -1.04 15.50
CA ASN A 55 5.30 -1.28 15.60
C ASN A 55 5.73 -2.32 14.55
N ALA A 56 6.53 -1.89 13.57
CA ALA A 56 6.99 -2.75 12.47
C ALA A 56 7.82 -3.96 12.94
N ASN A 57 8.62 -3.82 14.01
CA ASN A 57 9.43 -4.92 14.54
C ASN A 57 8.54 -5.97 15.23
N PHE A 58 7.57 -5.52 16.02
CA PHE A 58 6.62 -6.42 16.68
C PHE A 58 5.75 -7.15 15.65
N LEU A 59 5.25 -6.43 14.63
CA LEU A 59 4.50 -7.05 13.53
C LEU A 59 5.32 -8.13 12.83
N ALA A 60 6.60 -7.86 12.58
CA ALA A 60 7.50 -8.81 11.94
C ALA A 60 7.74 -10.05 12.77
N GLU A 61 7.89 -9.91 14.09
CA GLU A 61 7.98 -11.04 15.01
C GLU A 61 6.69 -11.87 14.98
N LYS A 62 5.53 -11.23 15.10
CA LYS A 62 4.21 -11.89 15.08
C LYS A 62 4.00 -12.73 13.82
N ILE A 63 4.41 -12.22 12.67
CA ILE A 63 4.28 -12.94 11.39
C ILE A 63 5.47 -13.89 11.13
N GLY A 64 6.52 -13.92 11.95
CA GLY A 64 7.72 -14.73 11.69
C GLY A 64 8.49 -14.26 10.46
N MET A 65 8.72 -12.96 10.35
CA MET A 65 9.58 -12.31 9.35
C MET A 65 10.98 -12.06 9.95
N ASN A 66 12.02 -12.11 9.12
CA ASN A 66 13.37 -11.78 9.55
C ASN A 66 13.45 -10.35 10.14
N ALA A 67 13.99 -10.21 11.34
CA ALA A 67 14.05 -8.97 12.12
C ALA A 67 14.79 -7.79 11.45
N THR A 68 15.59 -8.05 10.40
CA THR A 68 16.29 -6.98 9.66
C THR A 68 15.48 -6.38 8.51
N LEU A 69 14.40 -7.04 8.07
CA LEU A 69 13.56 -6.56 6.97
C LEU A 69 12.69 -5.35 7.35
N PRO A 70 12.05 -5.29 8.54
CA PRO A 70 11.15 -4.21 8.91
C PRO A 70 11.85 -2.86 8.92
N SER A 71 13.05 -2.78 9.49
CA SER A 71 13.84 -1.53 9.51
C SER A 71 14.13 -1.04 8.09
N ARG A 72 14.48 -1.95 7.17
CA ARG A 72 14.71 -1.61 5.75
C ARG A 72 13.45 -1.12 5.06
N TYR A 73 12.27 -1.67 5.41
CA TYR A 73 10.99 -1.22 4.86
C TYR A 73 10.59 0.16 5.41
N VAL A 74 10.70 0.37 6.71
CA VAL A 74 10.44 1.67 7.38
C VAL A 74 11.37 2.76 6.83
N GLN A 75 12.63 2.42 6.57
CA GLN A 75 13.61 3.35 6.00
C GLN A 75 13.47 3.52 4.48
N GLY A 76 12.67 2.69 3.80
CA GLY A 76 12.51 2.73 2.34
C GLY A 76 13.71 2.18 1.56
N HIS A 77 14.68 1.55 2.23
CA HIS A 77 15.85 0.94 1.58
C HIS A 77 15.52 -0.34 0.81
N LYS A 78 14.36 -0.95 1.08
CA LYS A 78 13.90 -2.15 0.39
C LYS A 78 12.38 -2.09 0.21
N LYS A 79 11.89 -2.59 -0.93
CA LYS A 79 10.48 -2.92 -1.11
C LYS A 79 10.24 -4.41 -0.85
N PRO A 80 9.19 -4.81 -0.12
CA PRO A 80 8.84 -6.21 0.03
C PRO A 80 8.43 -6.83 -1.32
N SER A 81 8.66 -8.14 -1.47
CA SER A 81 8.06 -8.90 -2.59
C SER A 81 6.57 -9.10 -2.35
N ALA A 82 5.80 -9.47 -3.38
CA ALA A 82 4.37 -9.76 -3.26
C ALA A 82 4.03 -10.69 -2.08
N LYS A 83 4.78 -11.79 -1.92
CA LYS A 83 4.63 -12.72 -0.79
C LYS A 83 4.88 -12.07 0.58
N GLN A 84 5.87 -11.17 0.67
CA GLN A 84 6.15 -10.45 1.91
C GLN A 84 5.08 -9.38 2.18
N THR A 85 4.61 -8.68 1.15
CA THR A 85 3.51 -7.71 1.24
C THR A 85 2.25 -8.37 1.78
N GLU A 86 1.84 -9.50 1.20
CA GLU A 86 0.68 -10.27 1.66
C GLU A 86 0.83 -10.68 3.12
N LYS A 87 2.02 -11.16 3.50
CA LYS A 87 2.32 -11.56 4.88
C LYS A 87 2.23 -10.38 5.87
N ILE A 88 2.71 -9.20 5.48
CA ILE A 88 2.61 -7.98 6.30
C ILE A 88 1.14 -7.57 6.45
N LEU A 89 0.37 -7.56 5.36
CA LEU A 89 -1.05 -7.18 5.37
C LEU A 89 -1.89 -8.13 6.21
N SER A 90 -1.65 -9.44 6.08
CA SER A 90 -2.28 -10.46 6.92
C SER A 90 -2.07 -10.18 8.41
N GLY A 91 -0.83 -9.87 8.82
CA GLY A 91 -0.52 -9.52 10.20
C GLY A 91 -1.18 -8.22 10.67
N ILE A 92 -1.28 -7.19 9.80
CA ILE A 92 -1.98 -5.95 10.11
C ILE A 92 -3.47 -6.20 10.32
N HIS A 93 -4.11 -6.98 9.43
CA HIS A 93 -5.53 -7.33 9.56
C HIS A 93 -5.80 -8.14 10.82
N GLN A 94 -4.91 -9.08 11.17
CA GLN A 94 -5.04 -9.84 12.41
C GLN A 94 -4.99 -8.93 13.64
N ILE A 95 -4.04 -7.98 13.70
CA ILE A 95 -3.97 -7.00 14.79
C ILE A 95 -5.24 -6.14 14.81
N GLY A 96 -5.73 -5.70 13.66
CA GLY A 96 -6.98 -4.94 13.56
C GLY A 96 -8.18 -5.70 14.12
N GLN A 97 -8.28 -7.00 13.83
CA GLN A 97 -9.31 -7.88 14.37
C GLN A 97 -9.17 -8.08 15.89
N GLU A 98 -7.96 -8.34 16.37
CA GLU A 98 -7.68 -8.47 17.82
C GLU A 98 -8.08 -7.20 18.59
N LEU A 99 -7.87 -6.03 18.01
CA LEU A 99 -8.24 -4.75 18.61
C LEU A 99 -9.75 -4.46 18.54
N SER A 100 -10.43 -4.87 17.47
CA SER A 100 -11.87 -4.65 17.32
C SER A 100 -12.72 -5.55 18.22
N GLU A 101 -12.15 -6.65 18.70
CA GLU A 101 -12.78 -7.59 19.64
C GLU A 101 -12.64 -7.16 21.11
N ILE A 102 -11.95 -6.05 21.40
CA ILE A 102 -11.82 -5.52 22.76
C ILE A 102 -13.12 -4.79 23.16
N ASN A 103 -13.69 -5.18 24.30
CA ASN A 103 -14.93 -4.63 24.88
C ASN A 103 -14.79 -3.18 25.38
#